data_AF-A0A968B5G2-F1
#
_entry.id   AF-A0A968B5G2-F1
#
_cell.length_a   1.000
_cell.length_b   1.000
_cell.length_c   1.000
_cell.angle_alpha   90.00
_cell.angle_beta   90.00
_cell.angle_gamma   90.00
#
_symmetry.space_group_name_H-M   'P 1'
#
loop_
_entity.id
_entity.type
_entity.pdbx_description
1 polymer ?
#
loop_
_entity_poly.entity_id
_entity_poly.type
_entity_poly.pdbx_seq_one_letter_code
_entity_poly.pdbx_strand_id
1 'polypeptide(L)'
;MQNEMLSTPCNRQKEHQRMKTTEQCLVQTRPGTAEREIEILRKEVADLASAFNGLYGLRLIRLFNLYRRMRHQITERLLRLARRKTISKQDAIDQVAIIPPVPGEELQGQAYDVVFMSCGDWQWRYQRPQHLANQWADHGHRVFFLSPEFRPQVNPAYMKPARPYTIRWVREAVFEVHLAGPRELLPRNKRMFASDLQKLIKACEALQRDFQIEAGVSVVELPFWAPLALTLRKQFGWKMIYDFIDRNYGVYPKAHSMIAQETELLREADLVVATARLLQDEARDYNSNILLIPNAAEVEHFAQAASGNLA
;
A
#
# COMPACT_ATOMS: atom_id res chain seq x y z
N MET A 1 -61.56 32.83 -12.26
CA MET A 1 -61.28 31.53 -11.62
C MET A 1 -61.46 30.45 -12.66
N GLN A 2 -60.39 29.65 -12.87
CA GLN A 2 -60.40 28.26 -13.35
C GLN A 2 -60.88 28.00 -14.78
N ASN A 3 -60.32 27.07 -15.54
CA ASN A 3 -59.00 26.44 -15.57
C ASN A 3 -58.95 25.75 -16.94
N GLU A 4 -57.86 25.95 -17.67
CA GLU A 4 -57.59 25.26 -18.93
C GLU A 4 -57.34 23.76 -18.67
N MET A 5 -58.10 22.89 -19.32
CA MET A 5 -57.66 21.52 -19.62
C MET A 5 -58.39 21.00 -20.86
N LEU A 6 -57.80 21.19 -22.03
CA LEU A 6 -58.02 20.32 -23.17
C LEU A 6 -56.67 19.83 -23.70
N SER A 7 -56.49 18.54 -23.50
CA SER A 7 -55.43 17.65 -23.92
C SER A 7 -55.10 17.78 -25.40
N THR A 8 -53.83 18.03 -25.72
CA THR A 8 -53.30 17.86 -27.08
C THR A 8 -52.53 16.52 -27.16
N PRO A 9 -52.97 15.53 -27.96
CA PRO A 9 -52.26 14.25 -28.17
C PRO A 9 -50.93 14.37 -28.94
N CYS A 10 -50.54 15.59 -29.34
CA CYS A 10 -49.47 15.85 -30.31
C CYS A 10 -48.05 15.86 -29.69
N ASN A 11 -47.90 16.14 -28.39
CA ASN A 11 -46.57 16.25 -27.77
C ASN A 11 -45.97 14.90 -27.36
N ARG A 12 -46.77 13.92 -26.90
CA ARG A 12 -46.25 12.60 -26.54
C ARG A 12 -45.73 11.81 -27.73
N GLN A 13 -46.38 11.92 -28.90
CA GLN A 13 -45.89 11.28 -30.11
C GLN A 13 -44.59 11.94 -30.63
N LYS A 14 -44.47 13.27 -30.55
CA LYS A 14 -43.24 13.98 -30.94
C LYS A 14 -42.07 13.72 -29.99
N GLU A 15 -42.31 13.63 -28.70
CA GLU A 15 -41.28 13.24 -27.71
C GLU A 15 -40.88 11.77 -27.86
N HIS A 16 -41.82 10.88 -28.12
CA HIS A 16 -41.53 9.47 -28.36
C HIS A 16 -40.77 9.26 -29.68
N GLN A 17 -41.07 10.04 -30.72
CA GLN A 17 -40.28 10.06 -31.96
C GLN A 17 -38.87 10.60 -31.71
N ARG A 18 -38.71 11.71 -30.96
CA ARG A 18 -37.41 12.27 -30.57
C ARG A 18 -36.58 11.31 -29.73
N MET A 19 -37.19 10.60 -28.78
CA MET A 19 -36.49 9.58 -27.99
C MET A 19 -36.06 8.39 -28.86
N LYS A 20 -36.88 7.93 -29.81
CA LYS A 20 -36.48 6.91 -30.79
C LYS A 20 -35.36 7.39 -31.71
N THR A 21 -35.36 8.65 -32.16
CA THR A 21 -34.26 9.21 -32.96
C THR A 21 -32.99 9.39 -32.12
N THR A 22 -33.10 9.72 -30.84
CA THR A 22 -31.96 9.88 -29.93
C THR A 22 -31.38 8.52 -29.51
N GLU A 23 -32.21 7.50 -29.30
CA GLU A 23 -31.79 6.11 -29.09
C GLU A 23 -31.18 5.51 -30.37
N GLN A 24 -31.73 5.80 -31.55
CA GLN A 24 -31.13 5.40 -32.83
C GLN A 24 -29.81 6.14 -33.12
N CYS A 25 -29.63 7.36 -32.60
CA CYS A 25 -28.37 8.10 -32.68
C CYS A 25 -27.34 7.59 -31.64
N LEU A 26 -27.79 7.12 -30.47
CA LEU A 26 -26.95 6.51 -29.43
C LEU A 26 -26.51 5.08 -29.77
N VAL A 27 -27.23 4.39 -30.66
CA VAL A 27 -26.90 3.03 -31.15
C VAL A 27 -26.03 3.04 -32.41
N GLN A 28 -25.75 4.21 -33.02
CA GLN A 28 -24.80 4.33 -34.13
C GLN A 28 -23.42 4.85 -33.67
N THR A 29 -22.84 4.24 -32.64
CA THR A 29 -21.38 4.22 -32.56
C THR A 29 -20.89 3.25 -33.63
N ARG A 30 -20.45 3.80 -34.77
CA ARG A 30 -19.96 3.04 -35.93
C ARG A 30 -18.96 1.96 -35.45
N PRO A 31 -19.10 0.68 -35.85
CA PRO A 31 -18.24 -0.41 -35.38
C PRO A 31 -16.73 -0.09 -35.45
N GLY A 32 -16.32 0.69 -36.47
CA GLY A 32 -14.94 1.10 -36.69
C GLY A 32 -14.42 2.29 -35.87
N THR A 33 -15.25 3.06 -35.15
CA THR A 33 -14.72 4.15 -34.28
C THR A 33 -14.16 3.60 -32.98
N ALA A 34 -14.82 2.61 -32.39
CA ALA A 34 -14.36 1.96 -31.16
C ALA A 34 -13.12 1.08 -31.41
N GLU A 35 -13.07 0.36 -32.53
CA GLU A 35 -11.89 -0.44 -32.90
C GLU A 35 -10.66 0.43 -33.16
N ARG A 36 -10.85 1.56 -33.82
CA ARG A 36 -9.78 2.55 -34.06
C ARG A 36 -9.33 3.23 -32.78
N GLU A 37 -10.24 3.47 -31.83
CA GLU A 37 -9.93 4.02 -30.51
C GLU A 37 -9.17 3.00 -29.64
N ILE A 38 -9.53 1.71 -29.72
CA ILE A 38 -8.78 0.61 -29.09
C ILE A 38 -7.37 0.51 -29.68
N GLU A 39 -7.23 0.63 -30.99
CA GLU A 39 -5.95 0.55 -31.69
C GLU A 39 -5.01 1.73 -31.33
N ILE A 40 -5.55 2.94 -31.20
CA ILE A 40 -4.79 4.12 -30.73
C ILE A 40 -4.31 3.91 -29.29
N LEU A 41 -5.21 3.48 -28.39
CA LEU A 41 -4.86 3.22 -26.99
C LEU A 41 -3.80 2.11 -26.85
N ARG A 42 -3.86 1.08 -27.70
CA ARG A 42 -2.83 0.02 -27.74
C ARG A 42 -1.45 0.59 -28.08
N LYS A 43 -1.38 1.46 -29.08
CA LYS A 43 -0.13 2.10 -29.50
C LYS A 43 0.44 2.99 -28.40
N GLU A 44 -0.41 3.78 -27.74
CA GLU A 44 0.01 4.63 -26.61
C GLU A 44 0.55 3.81 -25.43
N VAL A 45 -0.07 2.67 -25.11
CA VAL A 45 0.42 1.76 -24.05
C VAL A 45 1.77 1.14 -24.41
N ALA A 46 1.94 0.72 -25.67
CA ALA A 46 3.19 0.15 -26.15
C ALA A 46 4.33 1.19 -26.15
N ASP A 47 4.05 2.43 -26.57
CA ASP A 47 5.00 3.52 -26.55
C ASP A 47 5.39 3.90 -25.10
N LEU A 48 4.43 3.88 -24.16
CA LEU A 48 4.70 4.08 -22.73
C LEU A 48 5.59 2.97 -22.15
N ALA A 49 5.33 1.71 -22.51
CA ALA A 49 6.11 0.57 -22.05
C ALA A 49 7.54 0.59 -22.62
N SER A 50 7.69 1.00 -23.87
CA SER A 50 9.00 1.19 -24.52
C SER A 50 9.80 2.32 -23.87
N ALA A 51 9.16 3.47 -23.60
CA ALA A 51 9.77 4.58 -22.88
C ALA A 51 10.17 4.20 -21.44
N PHE A 52 9.34 3.37 -20.78
CA PHE A 52 9.62 2.84 -19.44
C PHE A 52 10.87 1.93 -19.42
N ASN A 53 10.99 1.01 -20.38
CA ASN A 53 12.17 0.14 -20.52
C ASN A 53 13.45 0.94 -20.82
N GLY A 54 13.36 2.03 -21.58
CA GLY A 54 14.50 2.94 -21.83
C GLY A 54 14.93 3.80 -20.64
N LEU A 55 14.10 3.94 -19.60
CA LEU A 55 14.33 4.82 -18.45
C LEU A 55 14.75 4.07 -17.17
N TYR A 56 14.89 2.73 -17.22
CA TYR A 56 15.23 1.85 -16.08
C TYR A 56 16.53 2.24 -15.33
N GLY A 57 17.33 3.15 -15.89
CA GLY A 57 18.56 3.66 -15.25
C GLY A 57 18.39 4.87 -14.32
N LEU A 58 17.33 5.69 -14.39
CA LEU A 58 17.30 6.95 -13.63
C LEU A 58 15.88 7.38 -13.15
N ARG A 59 15.67 7.30 -11.82
CA ARG A 59 14.66 8.03 -11.00
C ARG A 59 13.18 7.86 -11.40
N LEU A 60 12.61 6.68 -11.13
CA LEU A 60 11.39 6.18 -11.78
C LEU A 60 10.09 6.02 -10.95
N ILE A 61 9.93 6.54 -9.72
CA ILE A 61 8.65 6.33 -8.98
C ILE A 61 7.47 7.06 -9.64
N ARG A 62 7.67 8.28 -10.16
CA ARG A 62 6.57 9.06 -10.78
C ARG A 62 6.10 8.47 -12.11
N LEU A 63 7.03 7.94 -12.91
CA LEU A 63 6.74 7.35 -14.22
C LEU A 63 6.12 5.96 -14.08
N PHE A 64 6.57 5.16 -13.11
CA PHE A 64 5.91 3.90 -12.76
C PHE A 64 4.47 4.13 -12.27
N ASN A 65 4.26 5.12 -11.39
CA ASN A 65 2.92 5.47 -10.91
C ASN A 65 2.02 6.04 -12.01
N LEU A 66 2.59 6.82 -12.94
CA LEU A 66 1.87 7.31 -14.11
C LEU A 66 1.48 6.16 -15.04
N TYR A 67 2.41 5.24 -15.32
CA TYR A 67 2.17 4.03 -16.10
C TYR A 67 1.06 3.18 -15.48
N ARG A 68 1.13 2.88 -14.18
CA ARG A 68 0.11 2.08 -13.48
C ARG A 68 -1.28 2.75 -13.51
N ARG A 69 -1.36 4.06 -13.30
CA ARG A 69 -2.61 4.83 -13.37
C ARG A 69 -3.19 4.85 -14.78
N MET A 70 -2.36 5.14 -15.78
CA MET A 70 -2.80 5.15 -17.18
C MET A 70 -3.27 3.78 -17.62
N ARG A 71 -2.52 2.72 -17.29
CA ARG A 71 -2.92 1.33 -17.55
C ARG A 71 -4.28 1.02 -16.93
N HIS A 72 -4.49 1.30 -15.65
CA HIS A 72 -5.76 1.02 -14.98
C HIS A 72 -6.95 1.76 -15.63
N GLN A 73 -6.78 3.05 -15.95
CA GLN A 73 -7.83 3.82 -16.63
C GLN A 73 -8.16 3.29 -18.03
N ILE A 74 -7.15 2.86 -18.76
CA ILE A 74 -7.31 2.28 -20.10
C ILE A 74 -7.99 0.90 -20.00
N THR A 75 -7.54 0.02 -19.11
CA THR A 75 -8.17 -1.29 -18.88
C THR A 75 -9.64 -1.16 -18.49
N GLU A 76 -9.98 -0.25 -17.59
CA GLU A 76 -11.37 0.02 -17.21
C GLU A 76 -12.22 0.52 -18.39
N ARG A 77 -11.68 1.40 -19.24
CA ARG A 77 -12.36 1.86 -20.45
C ARG A 77 -12.56 0.73 -21.45
N LEU A 78 -11.54 -0.11 -21.68
CA LEU A 78 -11.63 -1.27 -22.56
C LEU A 78 -12.67 -2.27 -22.07
N LEU A 79 -12.71 -2.58 -20.77
CA LEU A 79 -13.71 -3.47 -20.18
C LEU A 79 -15.14 -2.89 -20.29
N ARG A 80 -15.31 -1.57 -20.13
CA ARG A 80 -16.61 -0.91 -20.33
C ARG A 80 -17.07 -0.94 -21.79
N LEU A 81 -16.16 -0.74 -22.73
CA LEU A 81 -16.44 -0.81 -24.16
C LEU A 81 -16.77 -2.26 -24.59
N ALA A 82 -16.03 -3.25 -24.08
CA ALA A 82 -16.29 -4.66 -24.31
C ALA A 82 -17.66 -5.10 -23.77
N ARG A 83 -18.04 -4.62 -22.58
CA ARG A 83 -19.38 -4.85 -21.98
C ARG A 83 -20.53 -4.23 -22.79
N ARG A 84 -20.27 -3.15 -23.55
CA ARG A 84 -21.28 -2.49 -24.41
C ARG A 84 -21.48 -3.18 -25.76
N LYS A 85 -20.51 -3.97 -26.24
CA LYS A 85 -20.53 -4.59 -27.57
C LYS A 85 -20.96 -6.07 -27.59
N THR A 86 -21.40 -6.65 -26.47
CA THR A 86 -21.68 -8.11 -26.37
C THR A 86 -20.48 -8.95 -26.84
N ILE A 87 -19.27 -8.53 -26.48
CA ILE A 87 -18.05 -9.31 -26.74
C ILE A 87 -17.89 -10.34 -25.62
N SER A 88 -17.49 -11.57 -25.97
CA SER A 88 -17.25 -12.63 -25.00
C SER A 88 -16.25 -12.18 -23.93
N LYS A 89 -16.50 -12.57 -22.68
CA LYS A 89 -15.59 -12.31 -21.55
C LYS A 89 -14.17 -12.82 -21.85
N GLN A 90 -14.06 -13.87 -22.66
CA GLN A 90 -12.79 -14.46 -23.08
C GLN A 90 -12.07 -13.58 -24.12
N ASP A 91 -12.77 -13.05 -25.11
CA ASP A 91 -12.18 -12.12 -26.09
C ASP A 91 -11.71 -10.80 -25.44
N ALA A 92 -12.39 -10.35 -24.38
CA ALA A 92 -11.96 -9.18 -23.60
C ALA A 92 -10.69 -9.47 -22.78
N ILE A 93 -10.53 -10.70 -22.27
CA ILE A 93 -9.33 -11.16 -21.57
C ILE A 93 -8.17 -11.33 -22.55
N ASP A 94 -8.41 -11.93 -23.71
CA ASP A 94 -7.40 -12.14 -24.76
C ASP A 94 -6.92 -10.81 -25.36
N GLN A 95 -7.79 -9.79 -25.42
CA GLN A 95 -7.40 -8.43 -25.83
C GLN A 95 -6.59 -7.66 -24.77
N VAL A 96 -6.69 -8.03 -23.49
CA VAL A 96 -5.89 -7.48 -22.38
C VAL A 96 -4.57 -8.23 -22.24
N ALA A 97 -4.52 -9.51 -22.61
CA ALA A 97 -3.33 -10.37 -22.57
C ALA A 97 -2.20 -9.94 -23.54
N ILE A 98 -2.47 -9.03 -24.48
CA ILE A 98 -1.47 -8.45 -25.40
C ILE A 98 -0.65 -7.34 -24.71
N ILE A 99 -1.10 -6.84 -23.55
CA ILE A 99 -0.34 -5.91 -22.72
C ILE A 99 0.69 -6.74 -21.93
N PRO A 100 2.00 -6.41 -21.97
CA PRO A 100 2.99 -7.18 -21.23
C PRO A 100 2.61 -7.22 -19.74
N PRO A 101 2.65 -8.40 -19.11
CA PRO A 101 2.29 -8.55 -17.71
C PRO A 101 3.20 -7.66 -16.85
N VAL A 102 2.63 -7.08 -15.80
CA VAL A 102 3.49 -6.48 -14.77
C VAL A 102 4.25 -7.63 -14.12
N PRO A 103 5.57 -7.54 -13.91
CA PRO A 103 6.27 -8.50 -13.07
C PRO A 103 5.53 -8.63 -11.72
N GLY A 104 5.01 -9.82 -11.41
CA GLY A 104 4.25 -10.09 -10.18
C GLY A 104 2.71 -10.16 -10.30
N GLU A 105 2.12 -10.23 -11.50
CA GLU A 105 0.65 -10.24 -11.71
C GLU A 105 -0.07 -11.58 -11.41
N GLU A 106 0.53 -12.53 -10.70
CA GLU A 106 -0.12 -13.78 -10.26
C GLU A 106 -0.42 -13.80 -8.75
N LEU A 107 -1.18 -12.84 -8.22
CA LEU A 107 -1.62 -12.91 -6.82
C LEU A 107 -3.10 -12.58 -6.68
N GLN A 108 -3.88 -13.64 -6.44
CA GLN A 108 -5.30 -13.56 -6.10
C GLN A 108 -5.47 -12.93 -4.71
N GLY A 109 -5.56 -11.61 -4.69
CA GLY A 109 -5.88 -10.80 -3.51
C GLY A 109 -5.93 -9.33 -3.90
N GLN A 110 -6.75 -8.52 -3.23
CA GLN A 110 -6.68 -7.07 -3.41
C GLN A 110 -5.32 -6.59 -2.90
N ALA A 111 -4.43 -6.15 -3.80
CA ALA A 111 -3.11 -5.67 -3.43
C ALA A 111 -3.24 -4.46 -2.46
N TYR A 112 -2.83 -4.65 -1.21
CA TYR A 112 -2.72 -3.60 -0.18
C TYR A 112 -1.26 -3.20 0.03
N ASP A 113 -1.03 -2.08 0.70
CA ASP A 113 0.30 -1.63 1.08
C ASP A 113 0.61 -1.98 2.53
N VAL A 114 1.86 -2.32 2.80
CA VAL A 114 2.35 -2.63 4.14
C VAL A 114 3.14 -1.45 4.67
N VAL A 115 2.78 -0.95 5.85
CA VAL A 115 3.57 0.02 6.60
C VAL A 115 4.23 -0.72 7.76
N PHE A 116 5.47 -1.12 7.57
CA PHE A 116 6.20 -1.95 8.50
C PHE A 116 6.92 -1.07 9.53
N MET A 117 6.42 -1.04 10.76
CA MET A 117 6.97 -0.31 11.89
C MET A 117 7.95 -1.18 12.67
N SER A 118 9.18 -1.28 12.14
CA SER A 118 10.19 -2.20 12.66
C SER A 118 10.82 -1.73 13.97
N CYS A 119 11.42 -2.69 14.67
CA CYS A 119 12.27 -2.41 15.81
C CYS A 119 13.66 -1.84 15.44
N GLY A 120 14.13 -2.00 14.21
CA GLY A 120 15.45 -1.57 13.73
C GLY A 120 15.42 -0.90 12.36
N ASP A 121 16.54 -0.31 11.95
CA ASP A 121 16.71 0.16 10.58
C ASP A 121 17.06 -0.99 9.62
N TRP A 122 16.99 -0.75 8.32
CA TRP A 122 17.23 -1.78 7.30
C TRP A 122 18.68 -2.27 7.26
N GLN A 123 19.66 -1.42 7.58
CA GLN A 123 21.10 -1.64 7.34
C GLN A 123 21.85 -2.26 8.52
N TRP A 124 21.31 -2.20 9.73
CA TRP A 124 22.06 -2.60 10.92
C TRP A 124 22.32 -4.11 10.99
N ARG A 125 21.26 -4.92 10.93
CA ARG A 125 21.33 -6.39 10.89
C ARG A 125 20.18 -6.93 10.06
N TYR A 126 20.48 -7.88 9.18
CA TYR A 126 19.47 -8.59 8.41
C TYR A 126 18.81 -9.63 9.31
N GLN A 127 17.51 -9.47 9.56
CA GLN A 127 16.75 -10.23 10.56
C GLN A 127 15.32 -10.49 10.05
N ARG A 128 14.48 -11.08 10.92
CA ARG A 128 13.04 -11.32 10.69
C ARG A 128 12.30 -10.15 10.03
N PRO A 129 12.46 -8.87 10.44
CA PRO A 129 11.70 -7.77 9.85
C PRO A 129 11.94 -7.65 8.35
N GLN A 130 13.19 -7.78 7.90
CA GLN A 130 13.55 -7.69 6.49
C GLN A 130 13.09 -8.92 5.70
N HIS A 131 13.16 -10.13 6.29
CA HIS A 131 12.62 -11.33 5.65
C HIS A 131 11.11 -11.21 5.45
N LEU A 132 10.36 -10.79 6.47
CA LEU A 132 8.91 -10.60 6.37
C LEU A 132 8.57 -9.51 5.35
N ALA A 133 9.26 -8.36 5.40
CA ALA A 133 9.10 -7.29 4.41
C ALA A 133 9.34 -7.80 2.97
N ASN A 134 10.38 -8.59 2.75
CA ASN A 134 10.64 -9.20 1.44
C ASN A 134 9.52 -10.15 1.02
N GLN A 135 9.01 -10.99 1.93
CA GLN A 135 7.91 -11.89 1.61
C GLN A 135 6.66 -11.12 1.18
N TRP A 136 6.29 -10.02 1.86
CA TRP A 136 5.19 -9.17 1.37
C TRP A 136 5.46 -8.59 -0.02
N ALA A 137 6.69 -8.12 -0.28
CA ALA A 137 7.07 -7.60 -1.59
C ALA A 137 7.03 -8.66 -2.70
N ASP A 138 7.48 -9.88 -2.42
CA ASP A 138 7.41 -11.03 -3.33
C ASP A 138 5.97 -11.44 -3.61
N HIS A 139 5.09 -11.16 -2.65
CA HIS A 139 3.65 -11.29 -2.80
C HIS A 139 2.98 -9.98 -3.26
N GLY A 140 3.68 -9.16 -4.05
CA GLY A 140 3.07 -8.06 -4.81
C GLY A 140 2.62 -6.84 -4.00
N HIS A 141 2.96 -6.79 -2.71
CA HIS A 141 2.64 -5.66 -1.83
C HIS A 141 3.78 -4.64 -1.82
N ARG A 142 3.46 -3.34 -1.84
CA ARG A 142 4.49 -2.32 -1.56
C ARG A 142 4.71 -2.28 -0.05
N VAL A 143 5.97 -2.30 0.37
CA VAL A 143 6.35 -2.24 1.77
C VAL A 143 7.06 -0.93 2.06
N PHE A 144 6.47 -0.14 2.93
CA PHE A 144 7.06 1.06 3.52
C PHE A 144 7.63 0.69 4.89
N PHE A 145 8.92 0.35 4.91
CA PHE A 145 9.66 -0.06 6.09
C PHE A 145 10.08 1.18 6.89
N LEU A 146 9.31 1.52 7.92
CA LEU A 146 9.58 2.67 8.79
C LEU A 146 10.74 2.35 9.72
N SER A 147 11.82 3.12 9.57
CA SER A 147 12.94 3.09 10.49
C SER A 147 12.56 3.74 11.84
N PRO A 148 13.01 3.19 12.98
CA PRO A 148 12.93 3.84 14.29
C PRO A 148 13.84 5.06 14.40
N GLU A 149 14.68 5.35 13.40
CA GLU A 149 15.53 6.54 13.36
C GLU A 149 14.82 7.74 12.74
N PHE A 150 14.57 8.77 13.54
CA PHE A 150 13.90 9.99 13.07
C PHE A 150 14.87 11.03 12.53
N ARG A 151 14.48 11.70 11.44
CA ARG A 151 15.23 12.82 10.86
C ARG A 151 14.76 14.15 11.46
N PRO A 152 15.66 15.10 11.71
CA PRO A 152 15.28 16.43 12.21
C PRO A 152 14.36 17.17 11.22
N GLN A 153 13.38 17.89 11.77
CA GLN A 153 12.36 18.64 11.00
C GLN A 153 12.88 19.94 10.37
N VAL A 154 14.10 20.35 10.71
CA VAL A 154 14.78 21.51 10.11
C VAL A 154 16.11 21.02 9.59
N ASN A 155 16.43 21.32 8.33
CA ASN A 155 17.79 21.15 7.85
C ASN A 155 18.64 22.30 8.43
N PRO A 156 19.58 22.04 9.36
CA PRO A 156 20.34 23.10 10.01
C PRO A 156 21.15 23.96 9.03
N ALA A 157 21.49 23.40 7.86
CA ALA A 157 22.32 24.06 6.87
C ALA A 157 21.55 25.03 5.95
N TYR A 158 20.20 24.99 5.89
CA TYR A 158 19.46 25.71 4.85
C TYR A 158 18.20 26.47 5.32
N MET A 159 17.85 26.44 6.61
CA MET A 159 16.64 27.10 7.17
C MET A 159 15.32 26.79 6.43
N LYS A 160 15.28 25.73 5.61
CA LYS A 160 14.07 25.27 4.92
C LYS A 160 13.37 24.21 5.78
N PRO A 161 12.03 24.18 5.80
CA PRO A 161 11.29 23.09 6.43
C PRO A 161 11.76 21.77 5.83
N ALA A 162 12.13 20.81 6.69
CA ALA A 162 12.53 19.50 6.21
C ALA A 162 11.34 18.81 5.54
N ARG A 163 11.64 17.88 4.63
CA ARG A 163 10.61 17.01 4.09
C ARG A 163 9.98 16.21 5.22
N PRO A 164 8.67 15.94 5.17
CA PRO A 164 7.97 15.18 6.21
C PRO A 164 8.54 13.76 6.38
N TYR A 165 9.16 13.20 5.35
CA TYR A 165 9.89 11.95 5.40
C TYR A 165 10.98 11.93 4.32
N THR A 166 11.92 11.01 4.45
CA THR A 166 12.85 10.62 3.38
C THR A 166 12.65 9.15 3.06
N ILE A 167 12.88 8.78 1.81
CA ILE A 167 12.71 7.41 1.34
C ILE A 167 13.99 6.93 0.66
N ARG A 168 14.39 5.70 0.97
CA ARG A 168 15.47 4.98 0.32
C ARG A 168 14.89 3.71 -0.28
N TRP A 169 15.17 3.50 -1.56
CA TRP A 169 14.85 2.24 -2.20
C TRP A 169 15.89 1.20 -1.79
N VAL A 170 15.45 0.10 -1.19
CA VAL A 170 16.34 -0.96 -0.65
C VAL A 170 16.16 -2.29 -1.39
N ARG A 171 14.98 -2.52 -1.97
CA ARG A 171 14.64 -3.68 -2.80
C ARG A 171 13.42 -3.36 -3.66
N GLU A 172 13.21 -4.08 -4.76
CA GLU A 172 11.94 -4.04 -5.49
C GLU A 172 10.74 -4.14 -4.54
N ALA A 173 9.79 -3.22 -4.72
CA ALA A 173 8.62 -3.00 -3.86
C ALA A 173 8.88 -2.73 -2.36
N VAL A 174 10.14 -2.64 -1.88
CA VAL A 174 10.47 -2.29 -0.49
C VAL A 174 11.18 -0.93 -0.44
N PHE A 175 10.61 -0.05 0.38
CA PHE A 175 11.09 1.29 0.60
C PHE A 175 11.36 1.50 2.08
N GLU A 176 12.60 1.81 2.42
CA GLU A 176 12.92 2.26 3.76
C GLU A 176 12.53 3.74 3.90
N VAL A 177 11.77 4.04 4.94
CA VAL A 177 11.23 5.37 5.20
C VAL A 177 11.73 5.86 6.54
N HIS A 178 12.29 7.06 6.54
CA HIS A 178 12.66 7.76 7.77
C HIS A 178 11.70 8.94 7.93
N LEU A 179 10.89 8.93 9.00
CA LEU A 179 9.95 10.01 9.29
C LEU A 179 10.66 11.22 9.89
N ALA A 180 10.18 12.42 9.57
CA ALA A 180 10.65 13.63 10.21
C ALA A 180 10.08 13.75 11.63
N GLY A 181 10.95 13.68 12.63
CA GLY A 181 10.58 13.65 14.04
C GLY A 181 11.64 14.32 14.93
N PRO A 182 11.39 14.37 16.24
CA PRO A 182 12.38 14.88 17.20
C PRO A 182 13.61 13.98 17.20
N ARG A 183 14.82 14.57 17.07
CA ARG A 183 16.08 13.82 17.12
C ARG A 183 16.30 13.05 18.42
N GLU A 184 15.74 13.55 19.51
CA GLU A 184 15.85 12.95 20.84
C GLU A 184 14.83 11.84 21.08
N LEU A 185 13.89 11.64 20.15
CA LEU A 185 12.94 10.54 20.22
C LEU A 185 13.68 9.25 19.86
N LEU A 186 14.13 8.55 20.90
CA LEU A 186 14.82 7.28 20.77
C LEU A 186 13.83 6.17 21.17
N PRO A 187 13.24 5.43 20.22
CA PRO A 187 12.14 4.51 20.49
C PRO A 187 12.38 3.57 21.67
N ARG A 188 13.59 3.03 21.82
CA ARG A 188 13.95 2.06 22.88
C ARG A 188 14.13 2.68 24.28
N ASN A 189 14.26 4.00 24.39
CA ASN A 189 14.65 4.68 25.62
C ASN A 189 13.71 5.82 26.05
N LYS A 190 12.76 6.20 25.18
CA LYS A 190 11.89 7.36 25.37
C LYS A 190 10.45 7.00 25.01
N ARG A 191 9.50 7.60 25.73
CA ARG A 191 8.09 7.56 25.34
C ARG A 191 7.81 8.58 24.25
N MET A 192 6.86 8.27 23.38
CA MET A 192 6.29 9.22 22.43
C MET A 192 5.33 10.17 23.16
N PHE A 193 5.57 11.48 23.11
CA PHE A 193 4.62 12.46 23.61
C PHE A 193 3.54 12.79 22.55
N ALA A 194 2.44 13.41 22.97
CA ALA A 194 1.37 13.80 22.05
C ALA A 194 1.86 14.74 20.93
N SER A 195 2.78 15.66 21.23
CA SER A 195 3.38 16.55 20.24
C SER A 195 4.28 15.82 19.23
N ASP A 196 4.93 14.74 19.64
CA ASP A 196 5.72 13.88 18.76
C ASP A 196 4.81 13.07 17.85
N LEU A 197 3.78 12.46 18.43
CA LEU A 197 2.77 11.70 17.69
C LEU A 197 2.13 12.55 16.59
N GLN A 198 1.73 13.79 16.89
CA GLN A 198 1.15 14.70 15.89
C GLN A 198 2.09 14.99 14.72
N LYS A 199 3.39 15.05 14.95
CA LYS A 199 4.38 15.23 13.88
C LYS A 199 4.51 13.98 13.02
N LEU A 200 4.55 12.81 13.64
CA LEU A 200 4.65 11.53 12.95
C LEU A 200 3.39 11.23 12.13
N ILE A 201 2.21 11.56 12.64
CA ILE A 201 0.94 11.47 11.90
C ILE A 201 1.01 12.30 10.62
N LYS A 202 1.42 13.57 10.70
CA LYS A 202 1.58 14.44 9.52
C LYS A 202 2.58 13.88 8.50
N ALA A 203 3.63 13.22 8.98
CA ALA A 203 4.59 12.56 8.11
C ALA A 203 3.96 11.36 7.38
N CYS A 204 3.19 10.54 8.09
CA CYS A 204 2.43 9.43 7.51
C CYS A 204 1.31 9.90 6.57
N GLU A 205 0.61 10.99 6.88
CA GLU A 205 -0.37 11.63 5.97
C GLU A 205 0.28 12.07 4.65
N ALA A 206 1.49 12.64 4.72
CA ALA A 206 2.24 12.99 3.52
C ALA A 206 2.64 11.74 2.73
N LEU A 207 3.13 10.69 3.40
CA LEU A 207 3.48 9.42 2.77
C LEU A 207 2.26 8.77 2.11
N GLN A 208 1.13 8.69 2.83
CA GLN A 208 -0.14 8.16 2.35
C GLN A 208 -0.61 8.90 1.10
N ARG A 209 -0.55 10.24 1.10
CA ARG A 209 -0.94 11.04 -0.07
C ARG A 209 0.04 10.89 -1.23
N ASP A 210 1.34 10.91 -0.98
CA ASP A 210 2.34 10.86 -2.05
C ASP A 210 2.35 9.50 -2.76
N PHE A 211 2.07 8.42 -2.02
CA PHE A 211 2.05 7.05 -2.53
C PHE A 211 0.65 6.49 -2.80
N GLN A 212 -0.41 7.25 -2.49
CA GLN A 212 -1.82 6.85 -2.60
C GLN A 212 -2.08 5.52 -1.90
N ILE A 213 -1.75 5.44 -0.61
CA ILE A 213 -2.02 4.25 0.19
C ILE A 213 -3.52 4.24 0.53
N GLU A 214 -4.30 3.48 -0.25
CA GLU A 214 -5.76 3.37 -0.10
C GLU A 214 -6.13 2.28 0.91
N ALA A 215 -5.52 1.09 0.78
CA ALA A 215 -5.67 -0.01 1.72
C ALA A 215 -4.30 -0.30 2.35
N GLY A 216 -4.16 0.01 3.64
CA GLY A 216 -2.92 -0.15 4.39
C GLY A 216 -3.01 -1.22 5.47
N VAL A 217 -1.90 -1.92 5.70
CA VAL A 217 -1.68 -2.80 6.85
C VAL A 217 -0.45 -2.31 7.60
N SER A 218 -0.63 -1.85 8.84
CA SER A 218 0.47 -1.55 9.75
C SER A 218 0.98 -2.84 10.38
N VAL A 219 2.24 -3.19 10.17
CA VAL A 219 2.90 -4.30 10.87
C VAL A 219 3.77 -3.70 11.95
N VAL A 220 3.52 -4.02 13.22
CA VAL A 220 4.18 -3.38 14.37
C VAL A 220 5.03 -4.39 15.12
N GLU A 221 6.32 -4.12 15.28
CA GLU A 221 7.23 -4.97 16.08
C GLU A 221 7.62 -4.33 17.41
N LEU A 222 7.75 -3.00 17.45
CA LEU A 222 8.17 -2.28 18.67
C LEU A 222 6.96 -1.57 19.29
N PRO A 223 6.59 -1.85 20.57
CA PRO A 223 5.44 -1.23 21.22
C PRO A 223 5.44 0.29 21.24
N PHE A 224 6.62 0.91 21.16
CA PHE A 224 6.77 2.35 20.95
C PHE A 224 5.84 2.92 19.87
N TRP A 225 5.60 2.17 18.79
CA TRP A 225 4.80 2.59 17.66
C TRP A 225 3.29 2.53 17.87
N ALA A 226 2.82 1.92 18.97
CA ALA A 226 1.38 1.71 19.23
C ALA A 226 0.54 2.99 19.05
N PRO A 227 0.92 4.17 19.62
CA PRO A 227 0.10 5.37 19.48
C PRO A 227 -0.05 5.80 18.02
N LEU A 228 0.99 5.62 17.20
CA LEU A 228 0.95 5.93 15.78
C LEU A 228 0.08 4.92 15.02
N ALA A 229 0.35 3.62 15.17
CA ALA A 229 -0.37 2.56 14.47
C ALA A 229 -1.88 2.60 14.74
N LEU A 230 -2.27 2.78 16.00
CA LEU A 230 -3.67 2.92 16.42
C LEU A 230 -4.33 4.18 15.84
N THR A 231 -3.58 5.28 15.76
CA THR A 231 -4.09 6.51 15.15
C THR A 231 -4.29 6.33 13.64
N LEU A 232 -3.35 5.70 12.94
CA LEU A 232 -3.47 5.42 11.50
C LEU A 232 -4.63 4.45 11.21
N ARG A 233 -4.83 3.43 12.06
CA ARG A 233 -6.02 2.56 12.02
C ARG A 233 -7.30 3.39 12.11
N LYS A 234 -7.41 4.26 13.10
CA LYS A 234 -8.60 5.10 13.31
C LYS A 234 -8.84 6.11 12.18
N GLN A 235 -7.77 6.72 11.66
CA GLN A 235 -7.88 7.79 10.65
C GLN A 235 -8.07 7.25 9.23
N PHE A 236 -7.38 6.17 8.87
CA PHE A 236 -7.35 5.65 7.50
C PHE A 236 -8.05 4.30 7.34
N GLY A 237 -8.57 3.71 8.42
CA GLY A 237 -9.19 2.38 8.39
C GLY A 237 -8.19 1.25 8.13
N TRP A 238 -6.89 1.52 8.26
CA TRP A 238 -5.83 0.53 8.05
C TRP A 238 -5.95 -0.62 9.05
N LYS A 239 -5.58 -1.81 8.61
CA LYS A 239 -5.47 -2.97 9.49
C LYS A 239 -4.16 -2.94 10.25
N MET A 240 -4.11 -3.63 11.39
CA MET A 240 -2.95 -3.68 12.25
C MET A 240 -2.59 -5.11 12.60
N ILE A 241 -1.35 -5.48 12.32
CA ILE A 241 -0.72 -6.72 12.75
C ILE A 241 0.31 -6.36 13.81
N TYR A 242 0.29 -7.05 14.95
CA TYR A 242 1.34 -6.98 15.95
C TYR A 242 2.22 -8.23 15.86
N ASP A 243 3.48 -8.09 15.44
CA ASP A 243 4.48 -9.17 15.44
C ASP A 243 5.13 -9.22 16.83
N PHE A 244 4.55 -10.04 17.69
CA PHE A 244 4.94 -10.24 19.07
C PHE A 244 6.15 -11.19 19.14
N ILE A 245 7.33 -10.58 19.00
CA ILE A 245 8.62 -11.29 18.92
C ILE A 245 9.15 -11.68 20.29
N ASP A 246 9.11 -10.74 21.24
CA ASP A 246 9.62 -10.88 22.59
C ASP A 246 8.78 -10.04 23.55
N ARG A 247 8.83 -10.38 24.83
CA ARG A 247 8.35 -9.48 25.89
C ARG A 247 9.28 -8.29 25.99
N ASN A 248 8.75 -7.09 25.78
CA ASN A 248 9.52 -5.86 25.97
C ASN A 248 9.66 -5.47 27.46
N TYR A 249 8.88 -6.11 28.34
CA TYR A 249 9.01 -5.96 29.79
C TYR A 249 10.40 -6.38 30.28
N GLY A 250 11.06 -5.52 31.06
CA GLY A 250 12.39 -5.79 31.62
C GLY A 250 13.56 -5.60 30.65
N VAL A 251 13.33 -5.57 29.33
CA VAL A 251 14.37 -5.35 28.31
C VAL A 251 14.79 -3.88 28.22
N TYR A 252 13.83 -2.97 28.40
CA TYR A 252 14.07 -1.51 28.36
C TYR A 252 13.65 -0.85 29.68
N PRO A 253 14.53 -0.81 30.69
CA PRO A 253 14.21 -0.33 32.04
C PRO A 253 13.70 1.12 32.09
N LYS A 254 13.95 1.92 31.05
CA LYS A 254 13.54 3.33 30.95
C LYS A 254 12.26 3.54 30.13
N ALA A 255 11.76 2.51 29.46
CA ALA A 255 10.62 2.60 28.54
C ALA A 255 9.33 2.03 29.15
N HIS A 256 9.00 2.42 30.40
CA HIS A 256 7.81 1.95 31.12
C HIS A 256 6.50 2.08 30.32
N SER A 257 6.41 3.05 29.41
CA SER A 257 5.24 3.20 28.52
C SER A 257 5.04 2.01 27.57
N MET A 258 6.10 1.30 27.20
CA MET A 258 6.02 0.17 26.28
C MET A 258 5.20 -1.00 26.84
N ILE A 259 5.12 -1.14 28.16
CA ILE A 259 4.34 -2.23 28.78
C ILE A 259 2.85 -2.02 28.51
N ALA A 260 2.37 -0.80 28.74
CA ALA A 260 0.99 -0.43 28.46
C ALA A 260 0.70 -0.47 26.94
N GLN A 261 1.64 0.01 26.12
CA GLN A 261 1.53 -0.02 24.67
C GLN A 261 1.52 -1.44 24.09
N GLU A 262 2.31 -2.36 24.65
CA GLU A 262 2.32 -3.78 24.26
C GLU A 262 0.98 -4.43 24.58
N THR A 263 0.45 -4.16 25.78
CA THR A 263 -0.89 -4.66 26.16
C THR A 263 -1.98 -4.10 25.23
N GLU A 264 -1.87 -2.82 24.84
CA GLU A 264 -2.79 -2.20 23.89
C GLU A 264 -2.68 -2.83 22.49
N LEU A 265 -1.46 -3.07 21.99
CA LEU A 265 -1.25 -3.75 20.72
C LEU A 265 -1.82 -5.18 20.71
N LEU A 266 -1.60 -5.93 21.79
CA LEU A 266 -2.17 -7.27 21.93
C LEU A 266 -3.70 -7.25 21.84
N ARG A 267 -4.36 -6.28 22.48
CA ARG A 267 -5.83 -6.17 22.47
C ARG A 267 -6.40 -5.65 21.14
N GLU A 268 -5.76 -4.65 20.55
CA GLU A 268 -6.34 -3.85 19.47
C GLU A 268 -5.88 -4.27 18.06
N ALA A 269 -4.87 -5.15 17.94
CA ALA A 269 -4.46 -5.69 16.65
C ALA A 269 -5.57 -6.52 16.01
N ASP A 270 -5.73 -6.41 14.68
CA ASP A 270 -6.61 -7.33 13.95
C ASP A 270 -6.04 -8.74 13.93
N LEU A 271 -4.72 -8.87 14.04
CA LEU A 271 -3.98 -10.13 14.10
C LEU A 271 -2.74 -9.95 14.97
N VAL A 272 -2.52 -10.86 15.90
CA VAL A 272 -1.24 -11.01 16.60
C VAL A 272 -0.47 -12.16 15.99
N VAL A 273 0.80 -11.94 15.63
CA VAL A 273 1.72 -12.98 15.23
C VAL A 273 2.68 -13.21 16.39
N ALA A 274 2.73 -14.43 16.93
CA ALA A 274 3.66 -14.80 17.99
C ALA A 274 4.81 -15.65 17.44
N THR A 275 6.03 -15.45 17.94
CA THR A 275 7.22 -16.21 17.53
C THR A 275 7.45 -17.49 18.34
N ALA A 276 6.76 -17.64 19.47
CA ALA A 276 6.88 -18.79 20.36
C ALA A 276 5.52 -19.19 20.94
N ARG A 277 5.36 -20.47 21.30
CA ARG A 277 4.12 -20.99 21.92
C ARG A 277 3.78 -20.26 23.22
N LEU A 278 4.78 -20.00 24.06
CA LEU A 278 4.60 -19.23 25.29
C LEU A 278 3.99 -17.85 25.01
N LEU A 279 4.53 -17.12 24.03
CA LEU A 279 4.01 -15.80 23.64
C LEU A 279 2.62 -15.89 23.01
N GLN A 280 2.34 -16.95 22.24
CA GLN A 280 1.01 -17.21 21.70
C GLN A 280 0.00 -17.43 22.83
N ASP A 281 0.34 -18.26 23.82
CA ASP A 281 -0.54 -18.57 24.93
C ASP A 281 -0.83 -17.34 25.79
N GLU A 282 0.19 -16.52 26.06
CA GLU A 282 0.02 -15.23 26.73
C GLU A 282 -0.83 -14.24 25.91
N ALA A 283 -0.68 -14.21 24.59
CA ALA A 283 -1.48 -13.33 23.73
C ALA A 283 -2.97 -13.71 23.72
N ARG A 284 -3.33 -14.98 23.98
CA ARG A 284 -4.73 -15.46 24.02
C ARG A 284 -5.57 -14.78 25.09
N ASP A 285 -4.95 -14.27 26.14
CA ASP A 285 -5.64 -13.51 27.19
C ASP A 285 -6.15 -12.14 26.67
N TYR A 286 -5.68 -11.69 25.50
CA TYR A 286 -5.92 -10.36 24.96
C TYR A 286 -6.57 -10.37 23.57
N ASN A 287 -6.23 -11.33 22.71
CA ASN A 287 -6.69 -11.39 21.33
C ASN A 287 -7.21 -12.79 20.96
N SER A 288 -8.28 -12.85 20.17
CA SER A 288 -8.80 -14.13 19.65
C SER A 288 -8.20 -14.52 18.30
N ASN A 289 -7.58 -13.57 17.57
CA ASN A 289 -6.97 -13.81 16.26
C ASN A 289 -5.44 -13.80 16.37
N ILE A 290 -4.88 -14.99 16.55
CA ILE A 290 -3.44 -15.17 16.81
C ILE A 290 -2.87 -16.26 15.90
N LEU A 291 -1.74 -15.98 15.26
CA LEU A 291 -0.97 -16.95 14.49
C LEU A 291 0.41 -17.18 15.13
N LEU A 292 0.84 -18.44 15.18
CA LEU A 292 2.20 -18.80 15.57
C LEU A 292 3.07 -18.87 14.33
N ILE A 293 4.03 -17.95 14.19
CA ILE A 293 5.03 -17.94 13.12
C ILE A 293 6.42 -17.90 13.76
N PRO A 294 7.04 -19.07 14.01
CA PRO A 294 8.32 -19.16 14.70
C PRO A 294 9.44 -18.39 14.00
N ASN A 295 10.49 -18.04 14.76
CA ASN A 295 11.74 -17.61 14.15
C ASN A 295 12.37 -18.76 13.37
N ALA A 296 13.05 -18.42 12.27
CA ALA A 296 13.76 -19.35 11.40
C ALA A 296 15.18 -18.83 11.15
N ALA A 297 16.01 -19.66 10.51
CA ALA A 297 17.36 -19.32 10.10
C ALA A 297 17.55 -19.56 8.60
N GLU A 298 18.39 -18.76 7.96
CA GLU A 298 18.87 -19.02 6.60
C GLU A 298 19.90 -20.15 6.63
N VAL A 299 19.41 -21.39 6.66
CA VAL A 299 20.23 -22.60 6.85
C VAL A 299 21.37 -22.66 5.84
N GLU A 300 21.09 -22.40 4.56
CA GLU A 300 22.08 -22.43 3.48
C GLU A 300 23.14 -21.33 3.61
N HIS A 301 22.77 -20.15 4.14
CA HIS A 301 23.72 -19.08 4.40
C HIS A 301 24.64 -19.45 5.57
N PHE A 302 24.07 -19.83 6.72
CA PHE A 302 24.85 -20.12 7.93
C PHE A 302 25.64 -21.43 7.84
N ALA A 303 25.23 -22.40 7.04
CA ALA A 303 25.99 -23.62 6.78
C ALA A 303 27.38 -23.34 6.17
N GLN A 304 27.55 -22.21 5.48
CA GLN A 304 28.84 -21.82 4.89
C GLN A 304 29.93 -21.58 5.95
N ALA A 305 29.55 -21.30 7.19
CA ALA A 305 30.47 -21.17 8.32
C ALA A 305 31.27 -22.46 8.57
N ALA A 306 30.63 -23.63 8.37
CA ALA A 306 31.29 -24.93 8.54
C ALA A 306 32.42 -25.15 7.51
N SER A 307 32.35 -24.47 6.37
CA SER A 307 33.37 -24.52 5.31
C SER A 307 34.31 -23.31 5.32
N GLY A 308 34.23 -22.43 6.34
CA GLY A 308 35.02 -21.20 6.41
C GLY A 308 34.67 -20.14 5.37
N ASN A 309 33.52 -20.27 4.70
CA ASN A 309 33.10 -19.43 3.57
C ASN A 309 32.01 -18.41 3.96
N LEU A 310 31.72 -18.26 5.25
CA LEU A 310 30.76 -17.25 5.71
C LEU A 310 31.40 -15.86 5.55
N ALA A 311 30.88 -15.08 4.60
CA ALA A 311 31.27 -13.70 4.36
C ALA A 311 30.63 -12.73 5.36
#